data_AF-A0AAD4P0Q5-F1
#
_entry.id   AF-A0AAD4P0Q5-F1
#
_cell.length_a   1.000
_cell.length_b   1.000
_cell.length_c   1.000
_cell.angle_alpha   90.00
_cell.angle_beta   90.00
_cell.angle_gamma   90.00
#
_symmetry.space_group_name_H-M   'P 1'
#
loop_
_entity.id
_entity.type
_entity.pdbx_description
1 polymer ?
#
loop_
_entity_poly.entity_id
_entity_poly.type
_entity_poly.pdbx_seq_one_letter_code
_entity_poly.pdbx_strand_id
1 'polypeptide(L)'
;MVRVVIAIGEKRGNGGTESDNVFIFRVARTGRTVGFIEYDSSFSEEEKEQAKLLKVSCKLNNAACKLKLKNYEEAEKLCTEVLKADGKNVKALCRRAQAYINLVELELAKNDIKKALEIDPNNRDVKLEYKILMDKVKEYNRKDAQFYGSIFSKMSKLEQARSPQPLEASDRWSTLSGRWGTPRAGVSEFNSSAAVGVHRALGFKNP
;
A
#
# COMPACT_ATOMS: atom_id res chain seq x y z
N MET A 1 -9.11 -26.07 -9.33
CA MET A 1 -8.14 -27.04 -9.87
C MET A 1 -7.61 -26.46 -11.17
N VAL A 2 -6.36 -26.01 -11.27
CA VAL A 2 -5.81 -25.49 -12.53
C VAL A 2 -4.91 -26.57 -13.11
N ARG A 3 -5.38 -27.27 -14.15
CA ARG A 3 -4.61 -28.23 -14.92
C ARG A 3 -3.76 -27.45 -15.93
N VAL A 4 -2.45 -27.48 -15.76
CA VAL A 4 -1.51 -27.20 -16.85
C VAL A 4 -1.03 -28.57 -17.31
N VAL A 5 -1.59 -29.04 -18.43
CA VAL A 5 -1.14 -30.26 -19.10
C VAL A 5 -0.09 -29.83 -20.10
N ILE A 6 1.16 -30.23 -19.88
CA ILE A 6 2.21 -30.20 -20.90
C ILE A 6 2.50 -31.68 -21.17
N ALA A 7 2.06 -32.16 -22.32
CA ALA A 7 2.34 -33.50 -22.80
C ALA A 7 3.72 -33.50 -23.47
N ILE A 8 4.55 -34.49 -23.16
CA ILE A 8 5.79 -34.79 -23.87
C ILE A 8 5.78 -36.28 -24.20
N GLY A 9 5.88 -36.59 -25.48
CA GLY A 9 5.72 -37.92 -26.06
C GLY A 9 6.91 -38.84 -25.79
N GLU A 10 6.60 -40.11 -25.56
CA GLU A 10 7.54 -41.20 -25.30
C GLU A 10 7.88 -41.90 -26.62
N LYS A 11 9.16 -42.13 -26.93
CA LYS A 11 9.56 -43.03 -28.03
C LYS A 11 10.26 -44.27 -27.46
N ARG A 12 9.56 -45.41 -27.55
CA ARG A 12 10.14 -46.75 -27.41
C ARG A 12 10.93 -47.10 -28.68
N GLY A 13 12.10 -47.73 -28.53
CA GLY A 13 12.69 -48.59 -29.56
C GLY A 13 14.17 -48.38 -29.91
N ASN A 14 15.01 -49.19 -29.27
CA ASN A 14 16.10 -50.02 -29.82
C ASN A 14 17.13 -49.45 -30.82
N GLY A 15 18.39 -49.35 -30.35
CA GLY A 15 19.62 -49.58 -31.14
C GLY A 15 20.10 -48.45 -32.07
N GLY A 16 21.27 -47.87 -31.75
CA GLY A 16 22.09 -47.11 -32.72
C GLY A 16 22.56 -45.74 -32.23
N THR A 17 23.87 -45.64 -31.95
CA THR A 17 24.78 -44.49 -32.03
C THR A 17 24.29 -43.10 -31.59
N GLU A 18 24.82 -42.67 -30.43
CA GLU A 18 25.47 -41.38 -30.12
C GLU A 18 24.90 -40.06 -30.68
N SER A 19 24.80 -39.08 -29.77
CA SER A 19 24.47 -37.65 -29.94
C SER A 19 22.99 -37.24 -29.81
N ASP A 20 22.73 -36.71 -28.60
CA ASP A 20 22.12 -35.40 -28.39
C ASP A 20 20.63 -35.21 -28.74
N ASN A 21 19.80 -35.33 -27.70
CA ASN A 21 19.04 -34.22 -27.12
C ASN A 21 17.88 -34.78 -26.27
N VAL A 22 18.19 -35.07 -25.02
CA VAL A 22 17.20 -35.48 -24.02
C VAL A 22 16.53 -34.23 -23.45
N PHE A 23 15.47 -33.73 -24.10
CA PHE A 23 14.66 -32.64 -23.56
C PHE A 23 13.64 -33.16 -22.54
N ILE A 24 14.07 -33.28 -21.28
CA ILE A 24 13.14 -33.51 -20.16
C ILE A 24 12.71 -32.16 -19.57
N PHE A 25 11.68 -31.55 -20.14
CA PHE A 25 10.96 -30.44 -19.48
C PHE A 25 10.06 -31.00 -18.38
N ARG A 26 10.64 -31.27 -17.21
CA ARG A 26 9.90 -31.73 -16.03
C ARG A 26 9.25 -30.53 -15.34
N VAL A 27 7.98 -30.23 -15.65
CA VAL A 27 7.17 -29.35 -14.79
C VAL A 27 6.83 -30.12 -13.51
N ALA A 28 7.65 -29.91 -12.48
CA ALA A 28 7.45 -30.50 -11.17
C ALA A 28 6.38 -29.72 -10.39
N ARG A 29 5.41 -30.48 -9.89
CA ARG A 29 4.34 -30.15 -8.96
C ARG A 29 4.72 -29.04 -7.98
N THR A 30 3.88 -28.00 -7.95
CA THR A 30 3.95 -26.82 -7.07
C THR A 30 4.29 -27.21 -5.63
N GLY A 31 5.47 -26.77 -5.16
CA GLY A 31 5.94 -26.97 -3.79
C GLY A 31 7.45 -27.08 -3.65
N ARG A 32 8.17 -27.51 -4.71
CA ARG A 32 9.64 -27.50 -4.75
C ARG A 32 10.10 -26.61 -5.90
N THR A 33 10.91 -25.62 -5.53
CA THR A 33 11.35 -24.49 -6.32
C THR A 33 12.01 -24.91 -7.63
N VAL A 34 11.71 -24.12 -8.66
CA VAL A 34 12.33 -24.09 -9.98
C VAL A 34 13.86 -23.95 -9.84
N GLY A 35 14.59 -24.96 -10.30
CA GLY A 35 16.01 -24.90 -10.63
C GLY A 35 16.23 -26.10 -11.53
N PHE A 36 16.50 -26.00 -12.82
CA PHE A 36 17.31 -25.05 -13.55
C PHE A 36 16.65 -24.86 -14.93
N ILE A 37 16.49 -23.61 -15.38
CA ILE A 37 16.57 -23.33 -16.82
C ILE A 37 17.95 -22.69 -16.96
N GLU A 38 18.96 -23.56 -17.02
CA GLU A 38 20.33 -23.18 -17.32
C GLU A 38 20.35 -22.81 -18.80
N TYR A 39 20.88 -21.63 -19.11
CA TYR A 39 20.99 -21.17 -20.48
C TYR A 39 22.25 -21.81 -21.04
N ASP A 40 22.08 -22.90 -21.78
CA ASP A 40 23.12 -23.45 -22.62
C ASP A 40 23.37 -22.48 -23.79
N SER A 41 24.63 -22.21 -24.08
CA SER A 41 25.06 -21.37 -25.20
C SER A 41 24.64 -21.92 -26.57
N SER A 42 24.08 -23.13 -26.63
CA SER A 42 23.69 -23.84 -27.85
C SER A 42 22.21 -23.63 -28.27
N PHE A 43 21.41 -22.86 -27.52
CA PHE A 43 20.00 -22.67 -27.87
C PHE A 43 19.80 -21.71 -29.06
N SER A 44 18.78 -21.97 -29.89
CA SER A 44 18.31 -21.03 -30.90
C SER A 44 17.58 -19.83 -30.25
N GLU A 45 17.44 -18.72 -30.96
CA GLU A 45 16.70 -17.54 -30.45
C GLU A 45 15.23 -17.85 -30.16
N GLU A 46 14.61 -18.76 -30.92
CA GLU A 46 13.25 -19.23 -30.70
C GLU A 46 13.14 -20.04 -29.41
N GLU A 47 14.08 -20.95 -29.14
CA GLU A 47 14.10 -21.77 -27.92
C GLU A 47 14.30 -20.93 -26.67
N LYS A 48 15.15 -19.91 -26.76
CA LYS A 48 15.38 -18.94 -25.68
C LYS A 48 14.11 -18.17 -25.35
N GLU A 49 13.33 -17.79 -26.37
CA GLU A 49 12.07 -17.09 -26.16
C GLU A 49 11.02 -18.01 -25.52
N GLN A 50 10.91 -19.26 -25.96
CA GLN A 50 10.04 -20.26 -25.31
C GLN A 50 10.42 -20.48 -23.85
N ALA A 51 11.72 -20.57 -23.54
CA ALA A 51 12.20 -20.70 -22.17
C ALA A 51 11.82 -19.50 -21.29
N LYS A 52 11.88 -18.27 -21.82
CA LYS A 52 11.42 -17.07 -21.09
C LYS A 52 9.92 -17.12 -20.79
N LEU A 53 9.09 -17.48 -21.76
CA LEU A 53 7.64 -17.60 -21.58
C LEU A 53 7.28 -18.66 -20.52
N LEU A 54 7.94 -19.82 -20.57
CA LEU A 54 7.79 -20.87 -19.57
C LEU A 54 8.22 -20.39 -18.18
N LYS A 55 9.34 -19.67 -18.08
CA LYS A 55 9.82 -19.09 -16.82
C LYS A 55 8.81 -18.12 -16.22
N VAL A 56 8.21 -17.24 -17.03
CA VAL A 56 7.13 -16.32 -16.59
C VAL A 56 5.92 -17.10 -16.08
N SER A 57 5.45 -18.10 -16.84
CA SER A 57 4.31 -18.94 -16.45
C SER A 57 4.56 -19.68 -15.13
N CYS A 58 5.75 -20.26 -14.96
CA CYS A 58 6.15 -20.94 -13.72
C CYS A 58 6.19 -19.97 -12.52
N LYS A 59 6.78 -18.78 -12.68
CA LYS A 59 6.82 -17.75 -11.61
C LYS A 59 5.42 -17.31 -11.22
N LEU A 60 4.56 -17.06 -12.20
CA LEU A 60 3.17 -16.72 -11.98
C LEU A 60 2.46 -17.82 -11.17
N ASN A 61 2.56 -19.07 -11.59
CA ASN A 61 1.94 -20.20 -10.88
C ASN A 61 2.49 -20.34 -9.45
N ASN A 62 3.79 -20.15 -9.26
CA ASN A 62 4.40 -20.14 -7.93
C ASN A 62 3.83 -19.01 -7.06
N ALA A 63 3.71 -17.80 -7.59
CA ALA A 63 3.09 -16.68 -6.86
C ALA A 63 1.64 -17.01 -6.44
N ALA A 64 0.85 -17.64 -7.32
CA ALA A 64 -0.51 -18.08 -6.97
C ALA A 64 -0.52 -19.14 -5.85
N CYS A 65 0.48 -20.02 -5.81
CA CYS A 65 0.65 -20.96 -4.69
C CYS A 65 1.03 -20.23 -3.41
N LYS A 66 1.97 -19.28 -3.46
CA LYS A 66 2.39 -18.47 -2.30
C LYS A 66 1.24 -17.66 -1.71
N LEU A 67 0.38 -17.08 -2.54
CA LEU A 67 -0.86 -16.43 -2.10
C LEU A 67 -1.78 -17.37 -1.32
N LYS A 68 -1.96 -18.61 -1.79
CA LYS A 68 -2.77 -19.63 -1.09
C LYS A 68 -2.14 -20.09 0.22
N LEU A 69 -0.81 -20.15 0.27
CA LEU A 69 -0.04 -20.47 1.46
C LEU A 69 0.09 -19.30 2.44
N LYS A 70 -0.51 -18.14 2.11
CA LYS A 70 -0.41 -16.89 2.89
C LYS A 70 1.00 -16.32 3.01
N ASN A 71 1.91 -16.73 2.12
CA ASN A 71 3.26 -16.17 2.00
C ASN A 71 3.22 -14.97 1.05
N TYR A 72 2.64 -13.86 1.52
CA TYR A 72 2.36 -12.71 0.66
C TYR A 72 3.62 -11.96 0.20
N GLU A 73 4.65 -11.86 1.04
CA GLU A 73 5.93 -11.22 0.67
C GLU A 73 6.65 -11.95 -0.47
N GLU A 74 6.67 -13.29 -0.43
CA GLU A 74 7.27 -14.07 -1.51
C GLU A 74 6.45 -13.99 -2.80
N ALA A 75 5.11 -13.95 -2.68
CA ALA A 75 4.23 -13.75 -3.83
C ALA A 75 4.46 -12.38 -4.50
N GLU A 76 4.65 -11.33 -3.70
CA GLU A 76 4.99 -9.98 -4.16
C GLU A 76 6.31 -9.99 -4.92
N LYS A 77 7.38 -10.55 -4.35
CA LYS A 77 8.70 -10.66 -5.00
C LYS A 77 8.63 -11.38 -6.34
N LEU A 78 7.96 -12.52 -6.39
CA LEU A 78 7.80 -13.31 -7.62
C LEU A 78 7.04 -12.53 -8.70
N CYS A 79 5.99 -11.80 -8.34
CA CYS A 79 5.25 -10.98 -9.29
C CYS A 79 6.06 -9.77 -9.76
N THR A 80 6.80 -9.12 -8.86
CA THR A 80 7.70 -8.01 -9.18
C THR A 80 8.78 -8.45 -10.18
N GLU A 81 9.34 -9.65 -10.06
CA GLU A 81 10.26 -10.19 -11.06
C GLU A 81 9.62 -10.42 -12.43
N VAL A 82 8.37 -10.89 -12.47
CA VAL A 82 7.62 -11.05 -13.72
C VAL A 82 7.39 -9.68 -14.36
N LEU A 83 7.01 -8.68 -13.57
CA LEU A 83 6.72 -7.32 -14.04
C LEU A 83 7.97 -6.57 -14.52
N LYS A 84 9.16 -6.94 -14.03
CA LYS A 84 10.43 -6.44 -14.59
C LYS A 84 10.66 -6.92 -16.02
N ALA A 85 10.20 -8.13 -16.36
CA ALA A 85 10.32 -8.68 -17.71
C ALA A 85 9.13 -8.26 -18.60
N ASP A 86 7.92 -8.26 -18.05
CA ASP A 86 6.67 -7.88 -18.72
C ASP A 86 5.84 -6.99 -17.80
N GLY A 87 6.04 -5.67 -17.91
CA GLY A 87 5.34 -4.68 -17.11
C GLY A 87 3.83 -4.56 -17.41
N LYS A 88 3.34 -5.19 -18.48
CA LYS A 88 1.93 -5.18 -18.87
C LYS A 88 1.20 -6.47 -18.51
N ASN A 89 1.84 -7.35 -17.75
CA ASN A 89 1.24 -8.63 -17.37
C ASN A 89 0.09 -8.46 -16.37
N VAL A 90 -1.15 -8.49 -16.86
CA VAL A 90 -2.37 -8.34 -16.04
C VAL A 90 -2.45 -9.38 -14.91
N LYS A 91 -2.01 -10.62 -15.15
CA LYS A 91 -2.02 -11.69 -14.13
C LYS A 91 -1.02 -11.40 -13.01
N ALA A 92 0.17 -10.89 -13.33
CA ALA A 92 1.17 -10.51 -12.33
C ALA A 92 0.69 -9.31 -11.50
N LEU A 93 0.15 -8.28 -12.15
CA LEU A 93 -0.42 -7.10 -11.47
C LEU A 93 -1.53 -7.50 -10.50
N CYS A 94 -2.47 -8.35 -10.94
CA CYS A 94 -3.58 -8.82 -10.11
C CYS A 94 -3.09 -9.64 -8.89
N ARG A 95 -2.15 -10.57 -9.10
CA ARG A 95 -1.58 -11.38 -8.01
C ARG A 95 -0.75 -10.56 -7.02
N ARG A 96 -0.01 -9.56 -7.50
CA ARG A 96 0.73 -8.64 -6.63
C ARG A 96 -0.21 -7.75 -5.82
N ALA A 97 -1.27 -7.26 -6.44
CA ALA A 97 -2.31 -6.52 -5.72
C ALA A 97 -2.98 -7.37 -4.63
N GLN A 98 -3.28 -8.64 -4.89
CA GLN A 98 -3.78 -9.58 -3.88
C GLN A 98 -2.79 -9.72 -2.71
N ALA A 99 -1.48 -9.82 -2.98
CA ALA A 99 -0.47 -9.84 -1.93
C ALA A 99 -0.48 -8.55 -1.10
N TYR A 100 -0.49 -7.38 -1.75
CA TYR A 100 -0.51 -6.07 -1.08
C TYR A 100 -1.77 -5.86 -0.23
N ILE A 101 -2.95 -6.30 -0.69
CA ILE A 101 -4.18 -6.24 0.11
C ILE A 101 -4.02 -7.01 1.43
N ASN A 102 -3.39 -8.18 1.40
CA ASN A 102 -3.17 -8.99 2.58
C ASN A 102 -2.03 -8.46 3.47
N LEU A 103 -1.07 -7.75 2.91
CA LEU A 103 -0.02 -7.02 3.63
C LEU A 103 -0.49 -5.66 4.16
N VAL A 104 -1.74 -5.26 3.89
CA VAL A 104 -2.31 -3.96 4.27
C VAL A 104 -1.65 -2.77 3.54
N GLU A 105 -0.94 -3.04 2.45
CA GLU A 105 -0.34 -2.05 1.56
C GLU A 105 -1.36 -1.57 0.51
N LEU A 106 -2.46 -0.98 0.98
CA LEU A 106 -3.67 -0.77 0.17
C LEU A 106 -3.48 0.21 -1.01
N GLU A 107 -2.64 1.23 -0.84
CA GLU A 107 -2.34 2.18 -1.93
C GLU A 107 -1.50 1.54 -3.04
N LEU A 108 -0.55 0.67 -2.70
CA LEU A 108 0.22 -0.09 -3.69
C LEU A 108 -0.69 -1.05 -4.46
N ALA A 109 -1.59 -1.75 -3.77
CA ALA A 109 -2.59 -2.60 -4.40
C ALA A 109 -3.49 -1.83 -5.38
N LYS A 110 -3.92 -0.63 -5.00
CA LYS A 110 -4.75 0.26 -5.83
C LYS A 110 -4.05 0.65 -7.12
N ASN A 111 -2.76 0.97 -7.05
CA ASN A 111 -1.97 1.35 -8.21
C ASN A 111 -1.81 0.18 -9.19
N ASP A 112 -1.58 -1.03 -8.69
CA ASP A 112 -1.50 -2.23 -9.54
C ASP A 112 -2.83 -2.57 -10.21
N ILE A 113 -3.95 -2.47 -9.47
CA ILE A 113 -5.28 -2.73 -10.03
C ILE A 113 -5.65 -1.67 -11.08
N LYS A 114 -5.32 -0.39 -10.86
CA LYS A 114 -5.53 0.66 -11.85
C LYS A 114 -4.78 0.36 -13.14
N LYS A 115 -3.49 0.05 -13.07
CA LYS A 115 -2.69 -0.34 -14.23
C LYS A 115 -3.28 -1.56 -14.95
N ALA A 116 -3.75 -2.55 -14.20
CA ALA A 116 -4.39 -3.73 -14.78
C ALA A 116 -5.69 -3.38 -15.53
N LEU A 117 -6.50 -2.45 -15.01
CA LEU A 117 -7.71 -1.96 -15.66
C LEU A 117 -7.44 -1.03 -16.85
N GLU A 118 -6.32 -0.30 -16.85
CA GLU A 118 -5.87 0.49 -18.01
C GLU A 118 -5.50 -0.42 -19.19
N ILE A 119 -4.92 -1.60 -18.90
CA ILE A 119 -4.53 -2.58 -19.91
C ILE A 119 -5.72 -3.41 -20.38
N ASP A 120 -6.54 -3.91 -19.44
CA ASP A 120 -7.74 -4.70 -19.73
C ASP A 120 -8.94 -4.17 -18.93
N PRO A 121 -9.66 -3.16 -19.47
CA PRO A 121 -10.80 -2.55 -18.79
C PRO A 121 -12.00 -3.50 -18.60
N ASN A 122 -12.04 -4.63 -19.32
CA ASN A 122 -13.16 -5.58 -19.27
C ASN A 122 -12.85 -6.82 -18.44
N ASN A 123 -11.66 -6.88 -17.84
CA ASN A 123 -11.28 -8.00 -17.01
C ASN A 123 -12.18 -8.16 -15.78
N ARG A 124 -12.93 -9.26 -15.72
CA ARG A 124 -13.86 -9.53 -14.60
C ARG A 124 -13.12 -9.78 -13.30
N ASP A 125 -11.97 -10.45 -13.36
CA ASP A 125 -11.18 -10.80 -12.17
C ASP A 125 -10.58 -9.54 -11.55
N VAL A 126 -10.01 -8.64 -12.36
CA VAL A 126 -9.45 -7.37 -11.86
C VAL A 126 -10.53 -6.48 -11.23
N LYS A 127 -11.73 -6.45 -11.83
CA LYS A 127 -12.87 -5.71 -11.25
C LYS A 127 -13.33 -6.29 -9.92
N LEU A 128 -13.30 -7.61 -9.76
CA LEU A 128 -13.63 -8.26 -8.49
C LEU A 128 -12.59 -7.88 -7.42
N GLU A 129 -11.32 -7.96 -7.76
CA GLU A 129 -10.22 -7.58 -6.86
C GLU A 129 -10.28 -6.11 -6.46
N TYR A 130 -10.67 -5.23 -7.37
CA TYR A 130 -10.90 -3.82 -7.05
C TYR A 130 -11.99 -3.64 -5.99
N LYS A 131 -13.08 -4.40 -6.06
CA LYS A 131 -14.14 -4.36 -5.03
C LYS A 131 -13.62 -4.82 -3.68
N ILE A 132 -12.88 -5.94 -3.65
CA ILE A 132 -12.26 -6.46 -2.43
C ILE A 132 -11.32 -5.43 -1.79
N LEU A 133 -10.51 -4.75 -2.60
CA LEU A 133 -9.65 -3.67 -2.16
C LEU A 133 -10.46 -2.53 -1.52
N MET A 134 -11.52 -2.05 -2.18
CA MET A 134 -12.34 -0.95 -1.68
C MET A 134 -13.02 -1.30 -0.34
N ASP A 135 -13.49 -2.54 -0.20
CA ASP A 135 -14.06 -3.02 1.06
C ASP A 135 -13.00 -3.03 2.17
N LYS A 136 -11.76 -3.44 1.86
CA LYS A 136 -10.64 -3.41 2.82
C LYS A 136 -10.23 -2.01 3.21
N VAL A 137 -10.16 -1.08 2.27
CA VAL A 137 -9.88 0.34 2.54
C VAL A 137 -10.95 0.93 3.46
N LYS A 138 -12.23 0.66 3.18
CA LYS A 138 -13.34 1.12 4.02
C LYS A 138 -13.27 0.51 5.43
N GLU A 139 -12.95 -0.77 5.54
CA GLU A 139 -12.78 -1.44 6.83
C GLU A 139 -11.65 -0.80 7.65
N TYR A 140 -10.51 -0.54 7.01
CA TYR A 140 -9.34 0.07 7.65
C TYR A 140 -9.64 1.50 8.11
N ASN A 141 -10.17 2.34 7.22
CA ASN A 141 -10.54 3.72 7.55
C ASN A 141 -11.58 3.80 8.68
N ARG A 142 -12.53 2.85 8.74
CA ARG A 142 -13.50 2.78 9.84
C ARG A 142 -12.82 2.47 11.17
N LYS A 143 -11.88 1.52 11.20
CA LYS A 143 -11.12 1.16 12.41
C LYS A 143 -10.24 2.32 12.87
N ASP A 144 -9.57 2.98 11.94
CA ASP A 144 -8.76 4.16 12.22
C ASP A 144 -9.60 5.28 12.81
N ALA A 145 -10.73 5.63 12.19
CA ALA A 145 -11.63 6.66 12.70
C ALA A 145 -12.14 6.33 14.12
N GLN A 146 -12.47 5.07 14.40
CA GLN A 146 -12.87 4.63 15.74
C GLN A 146 -11.73 4.73 16.74
N PHE A 147 -10.52 4.32 16.35
CA PHE A 147 -9.33 4.39 17.19
C PHE A 147 -8.97 5.84 17.55
N TYR A 148 -8.86 6.72 16.55
CA TYR A 148 -8.58 8.14 16.77
C TYR A 148 -9.69 8.84 17.55
N GLY A 149 -10.96 8.53 17.29
CA GLY A 149 -12.08 9.07 18.07
C GLY A 149 -12.04 8.66 19.55
N SER A 150 -11.66 7.42 19.85
CA SER A 150 -11.48 6.92 21.21
C SER A 150 -10.30 7.60 21.92
N ILE A 151 -9.15 7.75 21.24
CA ILE A 151 -7.98 8.45 21.78
C ILE A 151 -8.29 9.91 22.03
N PHE A 152 -8.90 10.61 21.08
CA PHE A 152 -9.27 12.02 21.21
C PHE A 152 -10.22 12.24 22.41
N SER A 153 -11.22 11.37 22.56
CA SER A 153 -12.15 11.42 23.70
C SER A 153 -11.44 11.23 25.04
N LYS A 154 -10.43 10.36 25.12
CA LYS A 154 -9.63 10.17 26.34
C LYS A 154 -8.72 11.38 26.62
N MET A 155 -8.08 11.93 25.59
CA MET A 155 -7.21 13.10 25.72
C MET A 155 -8.00 14.32 26.18
N SER A 156 -9.18 14.55 25.63
CA SER A 156 -10.07 15.64 26.06
C SER A 156 -10.46 15.53 27.54
N LYS A 157 -10.73 14.31 28.04
CA LYS A 157 -11.00 14.08 29.48
C LYS A 157 -9.77 14.35 30.35
N LEU A 158 -8.58 13.95 29.91
CA LEU A 158 -7.33 14.24 30.63
C LEU A 158 -7.02 15.74 30.65
N GLU A 159 -7.31 16.45 29.57
CA GLU A 159 -7.15 17.90 29.47
C GLU A 159 -8.14 18.64 30.40
N GLN A 160 -9.41 18.22 30.42
CA GLN A 160 -10.38 18.74 31.38
C GLN A 160 -9.96 18.49 32.84
N ALA A 161 -9.43 17.30 33.14
CA ALA A 161 -8.92 16.96 34.47
C ALA A 161 -7.61 17.68 34.84
N ARG A 162 -6.87 18.22 33.86
CA ARG A 162 -5.62 18.97 34.06
C ARG A 162 -5.83 20.48 34.08
N SER A 163 -7.07 20.96 33.95
CA SER A 163 -7.37 22.37 34.17
C SER A 163 -6.76 22.79 35.51
N PRO A 164 -5.86 23.79 35.53
CA PRO A 164 -5.30 24.27 36.78
C PRO A 164 -6.49 24.63 37.67
N GLN A 165 -6.52 24.09 38.89
CA GLN A 165 -7.39 24.69 39.90
C GLN A 165 -7.11 26.19 39.85
N PRO A 166 -8.13 27.05 39.91
CA PRO A 166 -7.89 28.48 40.03
C PRO A 166 -6.84 28.58 41.13
N LEU A 167 -5.64 29.08 40.79
CA LEU A 167 -4.74 29.54 41.83
C LEU A 167 -5.60 30.55 42.54
N GLU A 168 -6.12 30.15 43.71
CA GLU A 168 -6.90 30.98 44.60
C GLU A 168 -6.19 32.31 44.58
N ALA A 169 -6.77 33.27 43.85
CA ALA A 169 -6.30 34.63 43.83
C ALA A 169 -6.78 35.26 45.14
N SER A 170 -6.60 34.56 46.26
CA SER A 170 -7.19 34.93 47.53
C SER A 170 -6.50 36.17 48.06
N ASP A 171 -5.17 36.31 48.03
CA ASP A 171 -4.57 37.41 48.82
C ASP A 171 -3.31 38.08 48.25
N ARG A 172 -2.97 37.90 46.96
CA ARG A 172 -1.75 38.52 46.39
C ARG A 172 -1.92 39.86 45.69
N TRP A 173 -3.13 40.25 45.25
CA TRP A 173 -3.37 41.58 44.68
C TRP A 173 -3.80 42.63 45.71
N SER A 174 -4.30 42.20 46.88
CA SER A 174 -4.67 43.09 48.00
C SER A 174 -3.46 43.63 48.78
N THR A 175 -2.31 42.95 48.71
CA THR A 175 -1.06 43.40 49.37
C THR A 175 -0.22 44.34 48.48
N LEU A 176 -0.44 44.33 47.16
CA LEU A 176 0.28 45.20 46.22
C LEU A 176 -0.44 46.54 45.94
N SER A 177 -1.73 46.65 46.27
CA SER A 177 -2.49 47.90 46.17
C SER A 177 -2.22 48.88 47.34
N GLY A 178 -1.50 48.45 48.38
CA GLY A 178 -1.10 49.31 49.51
C GLY A 178 0.15 50.16 49.28
N ARG A 179 0.85 50.03 48.14
CA ARG A 179 2.14 50.74 47.88
C ARG A 179 2.11 51.80 46.79
N TRP A 180 1.01 51.96 46.07
CA TRP A 180 0.84 53.07 45.11
C TRP A 180 -0.20 54.03 45.67
N GLY A 181 0.29 55.12 46.26
CA GLY A 181 -0.55 56.16 46.85
C GLY A 181 -1.58 56.70 45.86
N THR A 182 -2.77 56.97 46.37
CA THR A 182 -3.87 57.58 45.62
C THR A 182 -3.46 58.94 45.04
N PRO A 183 -3.63 59.18 43.73
CA PRO A 183 -3.52 60.54 43.18
C PRO A 183 -4.70 61.37 43.72
N ARG A 184 -4.37 62.54 44.23
CA ARG A 184 -5.31 63.55 44.70
C ARG A 184 -6.17 64.05 43.54
N ALA A 185 -7.48 64.05 43.76
CA ALA A 185 -8.58 64.76 43.08
C ALA A 185 -8.29 65.50 41.76
N GLY A 186 -9.03 65.13 40.71
CA GLY A 186 -9.17 65.91 39.48
C GLY A 186 -10.11 65.23 38.49
N VAL A 187 -11.40 65.52 38.60
CA VAL A 187 -12.45 65.13 37.64
C VAL A 187 -12.18 65.72 36.25
N SER A 188 -12.31 64.91 35.20
CA SER A 188 -13.08 65.26 33.99
C SER A 188 -13.19 64.05 33.07
N GLU A 189 -14.40 63.90 32.54
CA GLU A 189 -14.88 62.90 31.60
C GLU A 189 -13.97 62.78 30.37
N PHE A 190 -13.79 61.58 29.79
CA PHE A 190 -13.85 61.46 28.33
C PHE A 190 -14.23 60.05 27.87
N ASN A 191 -15.11 60.08 26.87
CA ASN A 191 -16.02 59.06 26.36
C ASN A 191 -15.44 57.75 25.82
N SER A 192 -16.28 56.72 25.88
CA SER A 192 -16.29 55.51 25.06
C SER A 192 -16.26 55.84 23.56
N SER A 193 -15.16 55.54 22.85
CA SER A 193 -15.18 55.36 21.40
C SER A 193 -13.91 54.65 20.89
N ALA A 194 -13.96 53.33 20.76
CA ALA A 194 -13.02 52.56 19.95
C ALA A 194 -13.59 51.17 19.64
N ALA A 195 -14.76 51.15 19.01
CA ALA A 195 -15.18 50.05 18.14
C ALA A 195 -15.48 50.67 16.78
N VAL A 196 -15.15 49.93 15.71
CA VAL A 196 -15.29 50.23 14.26
C VAL A 196 -13.99 50.71 13.59
N GLY A 197 -13.44 49.84 12.74
CA GLY A 197 -12.34 50.16 11.84
C GLY A 197 -11.74 48.97 11.08
N VAL A 198 -12.58 48.16 10.42
CA VAL A 198 -12.14 47.17 9.41
C VAL A 198 -11.89 47.91 8.09
N HIS A 199 -10.66 47.87 7.55
CA HIS A 199 -10.35 47.54 6.13
C HIS A 199 -8.94 48.02 5.69
N ARG A 200 -8.28 47.12 4.93
CA ARG A 200 -7.39 47.40 3.78
C ARG A 200 -5.91 47.71 4.04
N ALA A 201 -5.07 46.70 3.81
CA ALA A 201 -3.85 46.87 3.01
C ALA A 201 -3.48 45.53 2.33
N LEU A 202 -3.63 45.53 1.00
CA LEU A 202 -3.29 44.47 0.06
C LEU A 202 -1.77 44.40 -0.15
N GLY A 203 -1.26 43.21 -0.48
CA GLY A 203 0.12 43.07 -0.94
C GLY A 203 0.51 41.64 -1.35
N PHE A 204 -0.34 40.95 -2.13
CA PHE A 204 0.03 39.70 -2.80
C PHE A 204 1.15 39.93 -3.83
N LYS A 205 2.10 38.98 -3.91
CA LYS A 205 2.43 38.25 -5.16
C LYS A 205 3.37 37.09 -4.86
N ASN A 206 3.00 35.90 -5.31
CA ASN A 206 3.93 34.84 -5.68
C ASN A 206 3.33 34.02 -6.85
N PRO A 207 4.20 33.36 -7.64
CA PRO A 207 4.01 33.07 -9.07
C PRO A 207 3.01 31.96 -9.40
#